data_AF-A0A7W4TLN0-F1
#
_entry.id   AF-A0A7W4TLN0-F1
#
_cell.length_a   1.000
_cell.length_b   1.000
_cell.length_c   1.000
_cell.angle_alpha   90.00
_cell.angle_beta   90.00
_cell.angle_gamma   90.00
#
_symmetry.space_group_name_H-M   'P 1'
#
loop_
_entity.id
_entity.type
_entity.pdbx_description
1 polymer ?
#
loop_
_entity_poly.entity_id
_entity_poly.type
_entity_poly.pdbx_seq_one_letter_code
_entity_poly.pdbx_strand_id
1 'polypeptide(L)' 'MPEDRPLSEVRFLTVAEVASMMRVSKMTVYRLVHNGELPAVRVGRSFRVPEAAVHEYLRQSFIDTA' A
#
# COMPACT_ATOMS: atom_id res chain seq x y z
N MET A 1 5.14 7.32 -27.61
CA MET A 1 4.39 6.06 -27.53
C MET A 1 3.91 5.93 -26.09
N PRO A 2 2.61 5.72 -25.81
CA PRO A 2 2.17 5.50 -24.45
C PRO A 2 2.73 4.14 -24.00
N GLU A 3 3.47 4.13 -22.91
CA GLU A 3 4.03 2.92 -22.34
C GLU A 3 2.88 2.10 -21.76
N ASP A 4 2.40 1.10 -22.51
CA ASP A 4 1.66 -0.02 -21.96
C ASP A 4 2.58 -0.76 -21.00
N ARG A 5 2.74 -0.23 -19.78
CA ARG A 5 3.33 -0.98 -18.68
C ARG A 5 2.44 -2.19 -18.48
N PRO A 6 2.93 -3.40 -18.80
CA PRO A 6 2.09 -4.57 -18.73
C PRO A 6 1.63 -4.73 -17.27
N LEU A 7 0.35 -5.06 -17.07
CA LEU A 7 -0.25 -5.32 -15.75
C LEU A 7 0.55 -6.38 -14.92
N SER A 8 1.48 -7.09 -15.56
CA SER A 8 2.47 -7.98 -14.95
C SER A 8 3.49 -7.30 -14.03
N GLU A 9 3.63 -5.97 -14.03
CA GLU A 9 4.60 -5.27 -13.17
C GLU A 9 4.01 -4.70 -11.87
N VAL A 10 2.68 -4.80 -11.66
CA VAL A 10 2.10 -4.31 -10.41
C VAL A 10 2.36 -5.32 -9.29
N ARG A 11 3.39 -5.03 -8.49
CA ARG A 11 3.75 -5.82 -7.30
C ARG A 11 2.76 -5.53 -6.17
N PHE A 12 2.11 -6.59 -5.70
CA PHE A 12 1.22 -6.54 -4.54
C PHE A 12 1.92 -7.04 -3.29
N LEU A 13 1.76 -6.31 -2.21
CA LEU A 13 2.27 -6.64 -0.89
C LEU A 13 1.14 -7.11 0.02
N THR A 14 1.45 -8.03 0.91
CA THR A 14 0.59 -8.40 2.03
C THR A 14 0.62 -7.33 3.11
N VAL A 15 -0.42 -7.30 3.95
CA VAL A 15 -0.48 -6.44 5.14
C VAL A 15 0.76 -6.61 6.04
N ALA A 16 1.31 -7.82 6.12
CA ALA A 16 2.49 -8.10 6.94
C ALA A 16 3.76 -7.47 6.35
N GLU A 17 3.95 -7.55 5.02
CA GLU A 17 5.09 -6.95 4.33
C GLU A 17 5.03 -5.42 4.43
N VAL A 18 3.85 -4.82 4.22
CA VAL A 18 3.65 -3.37 4.39
C VAL A 18 3.96 -2.93 5.82
N ALA A 19 3.47 -3.67 6.81
CA ALA A 19 3.74 -3.38 8.23
C ALA A 19 5.24 -3.41 8.54
N SER A 20 5.96 -4.40 8.00
CA SER A 20 7.42 -4.50 8.13
C SER A 20 8.14 -3.32 7.46
N MET A 21 7.71 -2.94 6.25
CA MET A 21 8.30 -1.85 5.48
C MET A 21 8.12 -0.49 6.18
N MET A 22 6.91 -0.22 6.67
CA MET A 22 6.57 1.03 7.36
C MET A 22 6.98 1.05 8.84
N ARG A 23 7.47 -0.08 9.38
CA ARG A 23 7.77 -0.28 10.81
C ARG A 23 6.58 0.02 11.73
N VAL A 24 5.39 -0.39 11.32
CA VAL A 24 4.15 -0.23 12.09
C VAL A 24 3.53 -1.58 12.42
N SER A 25 2.53 -1.58 13.31
CA SER A 25 1.75 -2.79 13.59
C SER A 25 0.86 -3.16 12.40
N LYS A 26 0.53 -4.46 12.25
CA LYS A 26 -0.50 -4.91 11.29
C LYS A 26 -1.84 -4.22 11.51
N MET A 27 -2.19 -3.91 12.76
CA MET A 27 -3.42 -3.19 13.11
C MET A 27 -3.44 -1.78 12.52
N THR A 28 -2.30 -1.08 12.54
CA THR A 28 -2.15 0.23 11.90
C THR A 28 -2.43 0.13 10.41
N VAL A 29 -1.83 -0.84 9.72
CA VAL A 29 -2.09 -1.05 8.28
C VAL A 29 -3.56 -1.37 8.03
N TYR A 30 -4.19 -2.22 8.84
CA TYR A 30 -5.62 -2.50 8.71
C TYR A 30 -6.47 -1.25 8.88
N ARG A 31 -6.15 -0.37 9.84
CA ARG A 31 -6.85 0.90 10.02
C ARG A 31 -6.72 1.80 8.79
N LEU A 32 -5.50 1.97 8.26
CA LEU A 32 -5.27 2.78 7.06
C LEU A 32 -6.09 2.27 5.87
N VAL A 33 -6.15 0.94 5.69
CA VAL A 33 -6.96 0.32 4.63
C VAL A 33 -8.46 0.54 4.85
N HIS A 34 -8.96 0.36 6.09
CA HIS A 34 -10.40 0.54 6.38
C HIS A 34 -10.84 2.00 6.33
N ASN A 35 -9.95 2.94 6.67
CA ASN A 35 -10.17 4.38 6.57
C ASN A 35 -10.08 4.89 5.13
N GLY A 36 -9.60 4.06 4.19
CA GLY A 36 -9.38 4.46 2.80
C GLY A 36 -8.10 5.28 2.57
N GLU A 37 -7.27 5.45 3.60
CA GLU A 37 -5.99 6.17 3.52
C GLU A 37 -4.94 5.38 2.73
N LEU A 38 -5.01 4.05 2.76
CA LEU A 38 -4.12 3.17 2.00
C LEU A 38 -4.92 2.30 1.02
N PRO A 39 -4.77 2.50 -0.30
CA PRO A 39 -5.45 1.71 -1.31
C PRO A 39 -5.12 0.22 -1.19
N ALA A 40 -6.13 -0.64 -1.13
CA ALA A 40 -5.93 -2.08 -1.08
C ALA A 40 -7.01 -2.85 -1.87
N VAL A 41 -6.62 -4.00 -2.40
CA VAL A 41 -7.49 -4.96 -3.07
C VAL A 41 -7.77 -6.12 -2.13
N ARG A 42 -9.04 -6.49 -1.99
CA ARG A 42 -9.43 -7.68 -1.23
C ARG A 42 -9.27 -8.93 -2.10
N VAL A 43 -8.44 -9.86 -1.65
CA VAL A 43 -8.21 -11.16 -2.28
C VAL A 43 -8.63 -12.24 -1.29
N GLY A 44 -9.85 -12.76 -1.47
CA GLY A 44 -10.49 -13.69 -0.55
C GLY A 44 -10.69 -13.07 0.84
N ARG A 45 -10.00 -13.63 1.84
CA ARG A 45 -10.04 -13.18 3.25
C ARG A 45 -8.91 -12.21 3.63
N SER A 46 -8.00 -11.93 2.69
CA SER A 46 -6.83 -11.09 2.93
C SER A 46 -6.86 -9.83 2.08
N PHE A 47 -6.18 -8.79 2.52
CA PHE A 47 -5.91 -7.62 1.70
C PHE A 47 -4.54 -7.73 1.00
N ARG A 48 -4.45 -7.07 -0.15
CA ARG A 48 -3.24 -6.87 -0.92
C ARG A 48 -3.11 -5.38 -1.24
N VAL A 49 -1.97 -4.82 -0.93
CA VAL A 49 -1.69 -3.40 -1.12
C VAL A 49 -0.74 -3.28 -2.32
N PRO A 50 -1.05 -2.50 -3.36
CA PRO A 50 -0.09 -2.22 -4.41
C PRO A 50 1.15 -1.54 -3.82
N GLU A 51 2.34 -2.00 -4.17
CA GLU A 51 3.59 -1.41 -3.67
C GLU A 51 3.70 0.09 -3.99
N ALA A 52 3.26 0.51 -5.17
CA ALA A 52 3.20 1.92 -5.56
C ALA A 52 2.35 2.76 -4.61
N ALA A 53 1.25 2.21 -4.08
CA ALA A 53 0.38 2.91 -3.15
C ALA A 53 1.03 3.12 -1.77
N VAL A 54 1.85 2.16 -1.32
CA VAL A 54 2.63 2.32 -0.07
C VAL A 54 3.67 3.43 -0.23
N HIS A 55 4.39 3.43 -1.35
CA HIS A 55 5.38 4.47 -1.64
C HIS A 55 4.75 5.86 -1.76
N GLU A 56 3.58 5.96 -2.40
CA GLU A 56 2.81 7.21 -2.50
C GLU A 56 2.39 7.70 -1.12
N TYR A 57 1.79 6.82 -0.30
CA TYR A 57 1.37 7.15 1.05
C TYR A 57 2.53 7.67 1.91
N LEU A 58 3.69 7.00 1.86
CA LEU A 58 4.88 7.44 2.58
C LEU A 58 5.34 8.81 2.09
N ARG A 59 5.39 9.05 0.78
CA ARG A 59 5.79 10.33 0.21
C ARG A 59 4.88 11.48 0.66
N GLN A 60 3.56 11.25 0.69
CA GLN A 60 2.59 12.24 1.16
C GLN A 60 2.71 12.49 2.66
N SER A 61 2.86 11.43 3.47
CA SER A 61 3.00 11.53 4.92
C SER A 61 4.27 12.28 5.37
N PHE A 62 5.35 12.22 4.58
CA PHE A 62 6.57 12.98 4.83
C PHE A 62 6.41 14.49 4.59
N ILE A 63 5.48 14.92 3.73
CA ILE A 63 5.26 16.35 3.41
C ILE A 63 4.41 17.04 4.49
N ASP A 64 3.50 16.32 5.14
CA ASP A 64 2.61 16.88 6.18
C ASP A 64 3.31 17.14 7.53
N THR A 65 4.58 16.75 7.67
CA THR A 65 5.38 16.95 8.90
C THR A 65 6.45 18.04 8.75
N ALA A 66 6.43 18.83 7.66
CA ALA A 66 7.40 19.91 7.37
C ALA A 66 6.85 21.31 7.62
#